data_AF-A0A7C0ZVR6-F1
#
_entry.id   AF-A0A7C0ZVR6-F1
#
_cell.length_a   1.000
_cell.length_b   1.000
_cell.length_c   1.000
_cell.angle_alpha   90.00
_cell.angle_beta   90.00
_cell.angle_gamma   90.00
#
_symmetry.space_group_name_H-M   'P 1'
#
loop_
_entity.id
_entity.type
_entity.pdbx_description
1 polymer ?
#
loop_
_entity_poly.entity_id
_entity_poly.type
_entity_poly.pdbx_seq_one_letter_code
_entity_poly.pdbx_strand_id
1 'polypeptide(L)'
;YYHYGMPIIDGNLVVDAELLRPAQTAAFTTVVMLHLCYVITARSVTESAFTFNPFSNRWLLAGIAITILTQLAIVYHPVGNAILRTAPLPLDWWWLMILFALPGFVVIEIEKYLTKRFGKGF
;
A
#
# COMPACT_ATOMS: atom_id res chain seq x y z
N TYR A 1 -1.87 -3.61 26.40
CA TYR A 1 -1.17 -4.49 25.45
C TYR A 1 -0.74 -3.70 24.22
N TYR A 2 0.23 -2.79 24.39
CA TYR A 2 0.77 -1.97 23.30
C TYR A 2 2.29 -2.13 23.31
N HIS A 3 2.81 -2.97 22.42
CA HIS A 3 4.25 -3.21 22.24
C HIS A 3 4.76 -2.43 21.01
N TYR A 4 4.43 -1.14 20.90
CA TYR A 4 5.07 -0.28 19.91
C TYR A 4 6.45 0.13 20.43
N GLY A 5 7.52 -0.40 19.83
CA GLY A 5 8.90 0.00 20.11
C GLY A 5 9.75 -0.98 20.93
N MET A 6 9.28 -2.19 21.21
CA MET A 6 10.14 -3.23 21.79
C MET A 6 11.18 -3.65 20.73
N PRO A 7 12.49 -3.68 21.05
CA PRO A 7 13.50 -4.11 20.10
C PRO A 7 13.25 -5.56 19.68
N ILE A 8 13.05 -5.75 18.38
CA ILE A 8 12.82 -7.06 17.73
C ILE A 8 14.06 -7.97 17.86
N ILE A 9 15.22 -7.34 18.08
CA ILE A 9 16.54 -7.97 18.16
C ILE A 9 17.23 -7.39 19.39
N ASP A 10 17.50 -8.23 20.38
CA ASP A 10 18.42 -7.93 21.48
C ASP A 10 19.69 -8.74 21.24
N GLY A 11 20.67 -8.13 20.56
CA GLY A 11 21.87 -8.82 20.08
C GLY A 11 21.60 -9.80 18.93
N ASN A 12 21.57 -11.12 19.21
CA ASN A 12 21.46 -12.20 18.23
C ASN A 12 20.21 -13.09 18.41
N LEU A 13 19.29 -12.72 19.31
CA LEU A 13 18.08 -13.49 19.61
C LEU A 13 16.84 -12.72 19.12
N VAL A 14 15.99 -13.40 18.34
CA VAL A 14 14.66 -12.91 17.95
C VAL A 14 13.77 -13.01 19.18
N VAL A 15 13.48 -11.89 19.84
CA VAL A 15 12.85 -11.85 21.16
C VAL A 15 11.37 -12.26 21.11
N ASP A 16 10.66 -12.01 20.00
CA ASP A 16 9.26 -12.44 19.83
C ASP A 16 8.95 -12.82 18.37
N ALA A 17 9.01 -14.12 18.06
CA ALA A 17 8.59 -14.66 16.75
C ALA A 17 7.09 -14.39 16.43
N GLU A 18 6.31 -14.07 17.46
CA GLU A 18 4.88 -13.75 17.35
C GLU A 18 4.63 -12.36 16.75
N LEU A 19 5.56 -11.40 16.94
CA LEU A 19 5.44 -10.03 16.39
C LEU A 19 5.99 -9.90 14.96
N LEU A 20 6.84 -10.84 14.52
CA LEU A 20 7.45 -10.81 13.18
C LEU A 20 6.39 -10.94 12.07
N ARG A 21 5.42 -11.85 12.23
CA ARG A 21 4.42 -12.13 11.18
C ARG A 21 3.43 -10.97 10.99
N PRO A 22 2.87 -10.34 12.04
CA PRO A 22 2.08 -9.12 11.88
C PRO A 22 2.86 -7.99 11.21
N ALA A 23 4.13 -7.77 11.58
CA ALA A 23 4.97 -6.74 10.97
C ALA A 23 5.23 -7.00 9.48
N GLN A 24 5.54 -8.25 9.10
CA GLN A 24 5.69 -8.66 7.70
C GLN A 24 4.39 -8.50 6.92
N THR A 25 3.25 -8.86 7.52
CA THR A 25 1.93 -8.70 6.89
C THR A 25 1.59 -7.22 6.70
N ALA A 26 1.95 -6.36 7.66
CA ALA A 26 1.78 -4.92 7.56
C ALA A 26 2.64 -4.33 6.44
N ALA A 27 3.91 -4.73 6.34
CA ALA A 27 4.81 -4.33 5.26
C ALA A 27 4.26 -4.75 3.89
N PHE A 28 3.85 -6.02 3.75
CA PHE A 28 3.23 -6.54 2.53
C PHE A 28 1.97 -5.75 2.13
N THR A 29 1.06 -5.52 3.09
CA THR A 29 -0.18 -4.77 2.86
C THR A 29 0.10 -3.32 2.48
N THR A 30 1.10 -2.68 3.11
CA THR A 30 1.51 -1.30 2.78
C THR A 30 2.01 -1.21 1.34
N VAL A 31 2.82 -2.18 0.89
CA VAL A 31 3.29 -2.23 -0.51
C VAL A 31 2.11 -2.38 -1.48
N VAL A 32 1.13 -3.23 -1.18
CA VAL A 32 -0.07 -3.39 -2.02
C VAL A 32 -0.87 -2.08 -2.07
N MET A 33 -1.03 -1.39 -0.95
CA MET A 33 -1.69 -0.07 -0.91
C MET A 33 -0.93 0.98 -1.72
N LEU A 34 0.40 1.00 -1.66
CA LEU A 34 1.24 1.86 -2.49
C LEU A 34 1.02 1.60 -3.99
N HIS A 35 0.93 0.34 -4.39
CA HIS A 35 0.65 -0.01 -5.79
C HIS A 35 -0.75 0.43 -6.22
N LEU A 36 -1.76 0.36 -5.34
CA LEU A 36 -3.09 0.91 -5.62
C LEU A 36 -3.03 2.43 -5.86
N CYS A 37 -2.30 3.16 -5.01
CA CYS A 37 -2.03 4.58 -5.20
C CYS A 37 -1.32 4.86 -6.54
N TYR A 38 -0.29 4.08 -6.87
CA TYR A 38 0.46 4.19 -8.12
C TYR A 38 -0.44 3.97 -9.35
N VAL A 39 -1.26 2.92 -9.36
CA VAL A 39 -2.13 2.54 -10.49
C VAL A 39 -3.17 3.62 -10.78
N ILE A 40 -3.66 4.33 -9.75
CA ILE A 40 -4.57 5.47 -9.92
C ILE A 40 -3.85 6.60 -10.68
N THR A 41 -2.61 6.92 -10.32
CA THR A 41 -1.84 7.99 -10.96
C THR A 41 -1.30 7.60 -12.34
N ALA A 42 -0.96 6.32 -12.55
CA ALA A 42 -0.46 5.78 -13.81
C ALA A 42 -1.49 5.81 -14.96
N ARG A 43 -2.76 6.12 -14.66
CA ARG A 43 -3.83 6.26 -15.67
C ARG A 43 -3.52 7.31 -16.75
N SER A 44 -2.72 8.33 -16.42
CA SER A 44 -2.33 9.37 -17.38
C SER A 44 -0.85 9.68 -17.24
N VAL A 45 -0.14 9.65 -18.37
CA VAL A 45 1.31 9.93 -18.43
C VAL A 45 1.58 11.44 -18.41
N THR A 46 0.64 12.26 -18.91
CA THR A 46 0.85 13.70 -19.16
C THR A 46 -0.06 14.61 -18.36
N GLU A 47 -1.19 14.11 -17.90
CA GLU A 47 -2.20 14.92 -17.21
C GLU A 47 -2.35 14.48 -15.73
N SER A 48 -2.61 15.47 -14.88
CA SER A 48 -2.78 15.33 -13.43
C SER A 48 -3.94 14.39 -13.10
N ALA A 49 -3.78 13.58 -12.04
CA ALA A 49 -4.84 12.68 -11.58
C ALA A 49 -6.10 13.42 -11.11
N PHE A 50 -5.99 14.72 -10.78
CA PHE A 50 -7.11 15.57 -10.35
C PHE A 50 -7.96 16.11 -11.49
N THR A 51 -7.49 16.06 -12.74
CA THR A 51 -8.23 16.59 -13.90
C THR A 51 -9.27 15.60 -14.43
N PHE A 52 -9.14 14.30 -14.10
CA PHE A 52 -10.00 13.26 -14.64
C PHE A 52 -11.02 12.75 -13.62
N ASN A 53 -12.21 12.41 -14.12
CA ASN A 53 -13.20 11.71 -13.32
C ASN A 53 -12.64 10.31 -12.93
N PRO A 54 -12.45 10.01 -11.64
CA PRO A 54 -11.91 8.72 -11.19
C PRO A 54 -12.81 7.54 -11.59
N PHE A 55 -14.11 7.78 -11.86
CA PHE A 55 -15.08 6.74 -12.24
C PHE A 55 -15.16 6.46 -13.74
N SER A 56 -14.41 7.19 -14.58
CA SER A 56 -14.50 7.04 -16.03
C SER A 56 -13.92 5.71 -16.55
N ASN A 57 -12.98 5.07 -15.84
CA ASN A 57 -12.44 3.76 -16.22
C ASN A 57 -12.94 2.64 -15.31
N ARG A 58 -14.04 2.00 -15.72
CA ARG A 58 -14.65 0.87 -14.98
C ARG A 58 -13.71 -0.33 -14.82
N TRP A 59 -12.80 -0.57 -15.77
CA TRP A 59 -11.86 -1.69 -15.72
C TRP A 59 -10.77 -1.45 -14.68
N LEU A 60 -10.31 -0.21 -14.56
CA LEU A 60 -9.38 0.20 -13.50
C LEU A 60 -10.01 0.01 -12.11
N LEU A 61 -11.25 0.47 -11.94
CA LEU A 61 -11.99 0.29 -10.69
C LEU A 61 -12.24 -1.18 -10.36
N ALA A 62 -12.57 -2.00 -11.36
CA ALA A 62 -12.72 -3.44 -11.18
C ALA A 62 -11.39 -4.08 -10.73
N GLY A 63 -10.26 -3.68 -11.33
CA GLY A 63 -8.93 -4.15 -10.93
C GLY A 63 -8.61 -3.78 -9.47
N ILE A 64 -8.82 -2.51 -9.10
CA ILE A 64 -8.64 -2.03 -7.71
C ILE A 64 -9.51 -2.83 -6.75
N ALA A 65 -10.79 -3.03 -7.07
CA ALA A 65 -11.71 -3.79 -6.23
C ALA A 65 -11.25 -5.25 -6.05
N ILE A 66 -10.85 -5.92 -7.14
CA ILE A 66 -10.33 -7.29 -7.10
C ILE A 66 -9.07 -7.36 -6.24
N THR A 67 -8.14 -6.41 -6.38
CA THR A 67 -6.92 -6.35 -5.57
C THR A 67 -7.25 -6.19 -4.09
N ILE A 68 -8.15 -5.27 -3.72
CA ILE A 68 -8.55 -5.06 -2.33
C ILE A 68 -9.22 -6.32 -1.75
N LEU A 69 -10.14 -6.93 -2.49
CA LEU A 69 -10.82 -8.16 -2.06
C LEU A 69 -9.84 -9.31 -1.87
N THR A 70 -8.88 -9.46 -2.79
CA THR A 70 -7.83 -10.48 -2.71
C THR A 70 -6.91 -10.22 -1.51
N GLN A 71 -6.53 -8.96 -1.27
CA GLN A 71 -5.72 -8.58 -0.11
C GLN A 71 -6.44 -8.90 1.21
N LEU A 72 -7.72 -8.56 1.32
CA LEU A 72 -8.52 -8.87 2.50
C LEU A 72 -8.68 -10.39 2.69
N ALA A 73 -8.89 -11.14 1.60
CA ALA A 73 -8.91 -12.59 1.64
C ALA A 73 -7.57 -13.16 2.13
N ILE A 74 -6.44 -12.64 1.68
CA ILE A 74 -5.12 -13.10 2.15
C ILE A 74 -4.94 -12.88 3.65
N VAL A 75 -5.27 -11.68 4.15
CA VAL A 75 -5.00 -11.28 5.54
C VAL A 75 -5.98 -11.91 6.55
N TYR A 76 -7.26 -12.05 6.17
CA TYR A 76 -8.30 -12.51 7.09
C TYR A 76 -8.74 -13.96 6.88
N HIS A 77 -8.43 -14.59 5.74
CA HIS A 77 -8.79 -15.98 5.50
C HIS A 77 -7.67 -16.95 5.96
N PRO A 78 -8.01 -18.06 6.65
CA PRO A 78 -7.02 -19.01 7.15
C PRO A 78 -6.14 -19.63 6.06
N VAL A 79 -6.68 -19.83 4.85
CA VAL A 79 -5.89 -20.33 3.70
C VAL A 79 -4.85 -19.31 3.24
N GLY A 80 -5.18 -18.02 3.20
CA GLY A 80 -4.25 -16.96 2.85
C GLY A 80 -3.11 -16.85 3.86
N ASN A 81 -3.48 -16.87 5.14
CA ASN A 81 -2.54 -16.90 6.26
C ASN A 81 -1.62 -18.12 6.24
N ALA A 82 -2.11 -19.29 5.82
CA ALA A 82 -1.28 -20.50 5.71
C ALA A 82 -0.29 -20.44 4.53
N ILE A 83 -0.73 -19.99 3.35
CA ILE A 83 0.09 -19.97 2.13
C ILE A 83 1.17 -18.89 2.21
N LEU A 84 0.79 -17.67 2.60
CA LEU A 84 1.69 -16.52 2.62
C LEU A 84 2.28 -16.24 4.01
N ARG A 85 1.97 -17.10 5.00
CA ARG A 85 2.42 -16.97 6.40
C ARG A 85 2.03 -15.61 7.01
N THR A 86 0.91 -15.06 6.57
CA THR A 86 0.38 -13.78 7.06
C THR A 86 -0.34 -13.95 8.40
N ALA A 87 -0.50 -12.84 9.11
CA ALA A 87 -1.22 -12.77 10.38
C ALA A 87 -2.35 -11.73 10.29
N PRO A 88 -3.49 -11.96 10.96
CA PRO A 88 -4.58 -10.99 10.97
C PRO A 88 -4.10 -9.67 11.57
N LEU A 89 -4.35 -8.58 10.84
CA LEU A 89 -3.94 -7.23 11.26
C LEU A 89 -5.07 -6.56 12.05
N PRO A 90 -4.76 -5.93 13.20
CA PRO A 90 -5.72 -5.09 13.90
C PRO A 90 -6.08 -3.86 13.05
N LEU A 91 -7.34 -3.42 13.16
CA LEU A 91 -7.87 -2.28 12.41
C LEU A 91 -7.06 -0.99 12.63
N ASP A 92 -6.49 -0.83 13.83
CA ASP A 92 -5.66 0.31 14.21
C ASP A 92 -4.37 0.45 13.39
N TRP A 93 -3.92 -0.57 12.66
CA TRP A 93 -2.72 -0.46 11.84
C TRP A 93 -3.02 0.05 10.43
N TRP A 94 -4.28 -0.01 10.01
CA TRP A 94 -4.67 0.35 8.64
C TRP A 94 -4.45 1.82 8.33
N TRP A 95 -4.70 2.73 9.27
CA TRP A 95 -4.47 4.16 9.05
C TRP A 95 -2.98 4.47 8.83
N LEU A 96 -2.07 3.79 9.56
CA LEU A 96 -0.63 3.92 9.35
C LEU A 96 -0.24 3.41 7.96
N MET A 97 -0.70 2.22 7.57
CA MET A 97 -0.38 1.66 6.26
C MET A 97 -0.86 2.56 5.11
N ILE A 98 -2.07 3.13 5.23
CA ILE A 98 -2.60 4.10 4.27
C ILE A 98 -1.72 5.35 4.24
N LEU A 99 -1.36 5.91 5.39
CA LEU A 99 -0.48 7.08 5.50
C LEU A 99 0.88 6.84 4.81
N PHE A 100 1.48 5.66 4.99
CA PHE A 100 2.74 5.28 4.36
C PHE A 100 2.63 4.91 2.88
N ALA A 101 1.42 4.65 2.37
CA ALA A 101 1.18 4.41 0.94
C ALA A 101 1.00 5.72 0.15
N LEU A 102 0.58 6.81 0.79
CA LEU A 102 0.36 8.12 0.16
C LEU A 102 1.56 8.70 -0.60
N PRO A 103 2.83 8.53 -0.17
CA PRO A 103 3.99 8.99 -0.93
C PRO A 103 4.01 8.46 -2.37
N GLY A 104 3.51 7.23 -2.62
CA GLY A 104 3.41 6.69 -3.97
C GLY A 104 2.52 7.53 -4.89
N PHE A 105 1.44 8.10 -4.36
CA PHE A 105 0.59 9.04 -5.10
C PHE A 105 1.27 10.41 -5.26
N VAL A 106 1.80 10.95 -4.15
CA VAL A 106 2.36 12.31 -4.10
C VAL A 106 3.58 12.47 -5.00
N VAL A 107 4.50 11.49 -4.99
CA VAL A 107 5.73 11.55 -5.79
C VAL A 107 5.44 11.66 -7.28
N ILE A 108 4.51 10.83 -7.78
CA ILE A 108 4.15 10.82 -9.21
C ILE A 108 3.43 12.11 -9.58
N GLU A 109 2.58 12.62 -8.70
CA GLU A 109 1.86 13.87 -8.97
C GLU A 109 2.81 15.08 -8.99
N ILE A 110 3.83 15.09 -8.11
CA ILE A 110 4.93 16.07 -8.16
C ILE A 110 5.71 15.93 -9.48
N GLU A 111 6.07 14.71 -9.88
CA GLU A 111 6.77 14.46 -11.14
C GLU A 111 5.99 15.01 -12.33
N LYS A 112 4.68 14.75 -12.41
CA LYS A 112 3.81 15.30 -13.45
C LYS A 112 3.74 16.82 -13.41
N TYR A 113 3.63 17.39 -12.21
CA TYR A 113 3.59 18.85 -12.03
C TYR A 113 4.89 19.51 -12.53
N LEU A 114 6.05 18.92 -12.18
CA LEU A 114 7.35 19.39 -12.65
C LEU A 114 7.48 19.23 -14.18
N THR A 115 7.12 18.08 -14.74
CA THR A 115 7.16 17.84 -16.19
C THR A 115 6.27 18.83 -16.95
N LYS A 116 5.06 19.14 -16.46
CA LYS A 116 4.19 20.14 -17.10
C LYS A 116 4.72 21.58 -16.98
N ARG A 117 5.42 21.88 -15.87
CA ARG A 117 6.01 23.20 -15.61
C ARG A 117 7.32 23.45 -16.37
N PHE A 118 8.15 22.42 -16.54
CA PHE A 118 9.47 22.52 -17.18
C PHE A 118 9.50 21.98 -18.62
N GLY A 119 8.51 21.18 -19.03
CA GLY A 119 8.39 20.57 -20.37
C GLY A 119 7.87 21.48 -21.49
N LYS A 120 7.78 22.81 -21.29
CA LYS A 120 7.61 23.77 -22.40
C LYS A 120 8.97 24.12 -23.04
N GLY A 121 9.77 23.12 -23.34
CA GLY A 121 11.13 23.30 -23.85
C GLY A 121 11.73 22.03 -24.43
N PHE A 122 11.08 21.45 -25.44
CA PHE A 122 11.74 20.87 -26.62
C PHE A 122 10.70 20.73 -27.75
#